data_AF-A0A9E1IDR3-F1
#
_entry.id   AF-A0A9E1IDR3-F1
#
_cell.length_a   1.000
_cell.length_b   1.000
_cell.length_c   1.000
_cell.angle_alpha   90.00
_cell.angle_beta   90.00
_cell.angle_gamma   90.00
#
_symmetry.space_group_name_H-M   'P 1'
#
loop_
_entity.id
_entity.type
_entity.pdbx_description
1 polymer ?
#
loop_
_entity_poly.entity_id
_entity_poly.type
_entity_poly.pdbx_seq_one_letter_code
_entity_poly.pdbx_strand_id
1 'polypeptide(L)'
;MARINFGLVLAILGGCGGGPTAYLESGDFYVQQAMGVDEDVLFDEVMLTLDVEDGEASFLIGDDEISFALLTRDEADWGVGCPMNYASWAMEIADIDASKVEIGELSIEEPIIVAGCGGGQGSEVVLRANGDVASGGGPCIGADVCVVFTSRLFGM
;
A
#
# COMPACT_ATOMS: atom_id res chain seq x y z
N MET A 1 -56.55 0.04 -39.18
CA MET A 1 -55.46 -0.84 -38.72
C MET A 1 -54.14 -0.11 -38.90
N ALA A 2 -53.51 0.32 -37.82
CA ALA A 2 -52.11 0.74 -37.81
C ALA A 2 -51.52 0.27 -36.48
N ARG A 3 -50.65 -0.75 -36.52
CA ARG A 3 -49.91 -1.23 -35.36
C ARG A 3 -48.58 -0.48 -35.34
N ILE A 4 -48.38 0.37 -34.34
CA ILE A 4 -47.11 1.03 -34.08
C ILE A 4 -46.31 0.09 -33.18
N ASN A 5 -45.22 -0.46 -33.73
CA ASN A 5 -44.13 -1.06 -32.98
C ASN A 5 -43.43 0.07 -32.21
N PHE A 6 -43.41 0.03 -30.88
CA PHE A 6 -42.50 0.85 -30.09
C PHE A 6 -41.52 -0.07 -29.39
N GLY A 7 -40.30 -0.08 -29.94
CA GLY A 7 -39.17 -0.85 -29.45
C GLY A 7 -38.72 -0.35 -28.07
N LEU A 8 -38.43 -1.33 -27.23
CA LEU A 8 -37.31 -1.43 -26.29
C LEU A 8 -36.53 -0.12 -26.04
N VAL A 9 -36.65 0.43 -24.84
CA VAL A 9 -35.59 1.23 -24.22
C VAL A 9 -35.16 0.50 -22.96
N LEU A 10 -34.19 -0.40 -23.12
CA LEU A 10 -33.40 -0.92 -22.01
C LEU A 10 -32.49 0.23 -21.56
N ALA A 11 -32.85 0.89 -20.46
CA ALA A 11 -31.93 1.77 -19.76
C ALA A 11 -30.83 0.90 -19.15
N ILE A 12 -29.71 0.77 -19.85
CA ILE A 12 -28.47 0.24 -19.28
C ILE A 12 -28.06 1.26 -18.22
N LEU A 13 -28.27 0.92 -16.95
CA LEU A 13 -27.55 1.53 -15.84
C LEU A 13 -26.07 1.23 -16.07
N GLY A 14 -25.38 2.14 -16.77
CA GLY A 14 -23.93 2.13 -16.89
C GLY A 14 -23.36 2.17 -15.48
N GLY A 15 -22.63 1.12 -15.12
CA GLY A 15 -22.08 0.94 -13.79
C GLY A 15 -21.19 2.11 -13.38
N CYS A 16 -21.23 2.44 -12.08
CA CYS A 16 -20.11 3.12 -11.44
C CYS A 16 -18.89 2.22 -11.62
N GLY A 17 -18.04 2.55 -12.59
CA GLY A 17 -16.71 1.94 -12.70
C GLY A 17 -15.92 2.34 -11.45
N GLY A 18 -15.50 1.34 -10.67
CA GLY A 18 -14.51 1.54 -9.62
C GLY A 18 -13.25 2.15 -10.24
N GLY A 19 -12.75 3.24 -9.67
CA GLY A 19 -11.42 3.74 -9.98
C GLY A 19 -10.38 2.67 -9.67
N PRO A 20 -9.17 2.76 -10.23
CA PRO A 20 -8.11 1.80 -9.92
C PRO A 20 -7.88 1.66 -8.41
N THR A 21 -7.34 0.53 -8.02
CA THR A 21 -7.08 0.21 -6.62
C THR A 21 -5.63 -0.23 -6.54
N ALA A 22 -4.91 0.26 -5.54
CA ALA A 22 -3.55 -0.17 -5.27
C ALA A 22 -3.61 -1.42 -4.39
N TYR A 23 -3.02 -2.51 -4.86
CA TYR A 23 -2.95 -3.78 -4.14
C TYR A 23 -1.54 -4.02 -3.65
N LEU A 24 -1.41 -4.77 -2.56
CA LEU A 24 -0.12 -5.29 -2.15
C LEU A 24 0.30 -6.41 -3.10
N GLU A 25 1.58 -6.42 -3.45
CA GLU A 25 2.16 -7.46 -4.30
C GLU A 25 3.26 -8.17 -3.51
N SER A 26 3.35 -9.49 -3.67
CA SER A 26 4.49 -10.24 -3.13
C SER A 26 5.79 -9.85 -3.85
N GLY A 27 6.89 -9.82 -3.12
CA GLY A 27 8.22 -9.55 -3.67
C GLY A 27 9.15 -8.85 -2.70
N ASP A 28 10.32 -8.49 -3.21
CA ASP A 28 11.37 -7.80 -2.46
C ASP A 28 11.32 -6.30 -2.73
N PHE A 29 11.29 -5.52 -1.65
CA PHE A 29 11.19 -4.08 -1.65
C PHE A 29 12.35 -3.46 -0.87
N TYR A 30 12.84 -2.33 -1.35
CA TYR A 30 13.98 -1.61 -0.78
C TYR A 30 13.54 -0.23 -0.34
N VAL A 31 14.13 0.28 0.74
CA VAL A 31 13.85 1.62 1.23
C VAL A 31 14.14 2.64 0.14
N GLN A 32 13.13 3.44 -0.19
CA GLN A 32 13.20 4.55 -1.15
C GLN A 32 13.16 5.90 -0.42
N GLN A 33 12.42 5.98 0.67
CA GLN A 33 12.27 7.18 1.47
C GLN A 33 11.93 6.80 2.90
N ALA A 34 12.44 7.55 3.87
CA ALA A 34 12.00 7.45 5.25
C ALA A 34 11.72 8.84 5.82
N MET A 35 10.62 8.98 6.55
CA MET A 35 10.23 10.20 7.24
C MET A 35 10.16 9.95 8.74
N GLY A 36 10.57 10.95 9.53
CA GLY A 36 10.57 10.86 10.99
C GLY A 36 11.78 10.14 11.59
N VAL A 37 12.80 9.85 10.78
CA VAL A 37 14.02 9.12 11.14
C VAL A 37 15.24 9.67 10.41
N ASP A 38 16.43 9.35 10.90
CA ASP A 38 17.69 9.66 10.21
C ASP A 38 17.83 8.75 8.98
N GLU A 39 17.78 9.37 7.80
CA GLU A 39 17.71 8.66 6.52
C GLU A 39 18.96 7.79 6.29
N ASP A 40 20.14 8.22 6.74
CA ASP A 40 21.40 7.53 6.46
C ASP A 40 21.48 6.11 7.07
N VAL A 41 20.60 5.76 8.02
CA VAL A 41 20.62 4.46 8.72
C VAL A 41 19.84 3.37 7.96
N LEU A 42 18.84 3.71 7.15
CA LEU A 42 17.86 2.74 6.66
C LEU A 42 18.09 2.23 5.23
N PHE A 43 18.75 3.01 4.37
CA PHE A 43 18.79 2.71 2.92
C PHE A 43 19.68 1.53 2.53
N ASP A 44 20.78 1.29 3.27
CA ASP A 44 21.74 0.24 2.93
C ASP A 44 21.55 -1.04 3.75
N GLU A 45 20.77 -0.99 4.83
CA GLU A 45 20.68 -2.07 5.82
C GLU A 45 19.30 -2.73 5.89
N VAL A 46 18.26 -2.20 5.22
CA VAL A 46 16.88 -2.70 5.38
C VAL A 46 16.26 -3.11 4.05
N MET A 47 15.77 -4.35 3.99
CA MET A 47 14.94 -4.88 2.91
C MET A 47 13.64 -5.46 3.48
N LEU A 48 12.54 -5.24 2.79
CA LEU A 48 11.23 -5.81 3.09
C LEU A 48 10.90 -6.87 2.03
N THR A 49 10.61 -8.09 2.47
CA THR A 49 10.01 -9.11 1.60
C THR A 49 8.55 -9.31 2.03
N LEU A 50 7.64 -9.22 1.08
CA LEU A 50 6.22 -9.55 1.28
C LEU A 50 5.89 -10.86 0.59
N ASP A 51 5.21 -11.74 1.30
CA ASP A 51 4.46 -12.85 0.73
C ASP A 51 2.98 -12.68 1.07
N VAL A 52 2.24 -12.04 0.17
CA VAL A 52 0.81 -11.75 0.35
C VAL A 52 -0.02 -13.05 0.25
N GLU A 53 0.44 -14.04 -0.51
CA GLU A 53 -0.28 -15.31 -0.67
C GLU A 53 -0.20 -16.16 0.59
N ASP A 54 0.98 -16.22 1.20
CA ASP A 54 1.22 -16.96 2.45
C ASP A 54 0.91 -16.12 3.71
N GLY A 55 0.69 -14.81 3.56
CA GLY A 55 0.36 -13.90 4.66
C GLY A 55 1.56 -13.65 5.57
N GLU A 56 2.73 -13.39 4.98
CA GLU A 56 3.98 -13.13 5.68
C GLU A 56 4.63 -11.82 5.23
N ALA A 57 5.26 -11.12 6.16
CA ALA A 57 6.15 -10.01 5.90
C ALA A 57 7.45 -10.22 6.67
N SER A 58 8.59 -10.15 5.98
CA SER A 58 9.90 -10.26 6.62
C SER A 58 10.76 -9.02 6.35
N PHE A 59 11.49 -8.63 7.38
CA PHE A 59 12.48 -7.55 7.31
C PHE A 59 13.86 -8.17 7.46
N LEU A 60 14.72 -7.96 6.48
CA LEU A 60 16.16 -8.19 6.59
C LEU A 60 16.81 -6.89 7.04
N ILE A 61 17.43 -6.90 8.21
CA ILE A 61 18.09 -5.76 8.86
C ILE A 61 19.56 -6.13 9.10
N GLY A 62 20.46 -5.64 8.24
CA GLY A 62 21.84 -6.11 8.21
C GLY A 62 21.91 -7.60 7.88
N ASP A 63 22.29 -8.43 8.86
CA ASP A 63 22.36 -9.89 8.74
C ASP A 63 21.19 -10.62 9.46
N ASP A 64 20.34 -9.88 10.17
CA ASP A 64 19.24 -10.43 10.95
C ASP A 64 17.92 -10.37 10.16
N GLU A 65 17.17 -11.47 10.14
CA GLU A 65 15.85 -11.55 9.51
C GLU A 65 14.76 -11.69 10.57
N ILE A 66 13.71 -10.88 10.46
CA ILE A 66 12.56 -10.89 11.36
C ILE A 66 11.29 -11.01 10.53
N SER A 67 10.54 -12.09 10.73
CA SER A 67 9.26 -12.36 10.07
C SER A 67 8.07 -12.09 10.98
N PHE A 68 6.98 -11.64 10.36
CA PHE A 68 5.69 -11.40 10.98
C PHE A 68 4.57 -11.96 10.11
N ALA A 69 3.44 -12.31 10.75
CA ALA A 69 2.23 -12.58 9.98
C ALA A 69 1.64 -11.28 9.43
N LEU A 70 1.19 -11.33 8.19
CA LEU A 70 0.56 -10.24 7.46
C LEU A 70 -0.94 -10.51 7.38
N LEU A 71 -1.75 -9.62 7.94
CA LEU A 71 -3.20 -9.75 8.03
C LEU A 71 -3.88 -8.72 7.12
N THR A 72 -4.21 -9.11 5.89
CA THR A 72 -4.91 -8.24 4.93
C THR A 72 -6.29 -7.84 5.46
N ARG A 73 -6.62 -6.55 5.40
CA ARG A 73 -7.93 -6.05 5.79
C ARG A 73 -8.97 -6.22 4.68
N ASP A 74 -10.24 -6.24 5.07
CA ASP A 74 -11.36 -6.17 4.13
C ASP A 74 -11.29 -4.87 3.30
N GLU A 75 -11.70 -4.92 2.03
CA GLU A 75 -11.68 -3.78 1.10
C GLU A 75 -12.46 -2.56 1.63
N ALA A 76 -13.45 -2.79 2.49
CA ALA A 76 -14.22 -1.72 3.15
C ALA A 76 -13.39 -0.86 4.12
N ASP A 77 -12.27 -1.40 4.62
CA ASP A 77 -11.37 -0.77 5.59
C ASP A 77 -10.09 -0.23 4.93
N TRP A 78 -10.04 -0.22 3.59
CA TRP A 78 -8.89 0.27 2.83
C TRP A 78 -8.77 1.78 2.86
N GLY A 79 -7.53 2.27 2.79
CA GLY A 79 -7.24 3.70 2.84
C GLY A 79 -7.59 4.38 1.52
N VAL A 80 -8.23 5.55 1.58
CA VAL A 80 -8.50 6.37 0.39
C VAL A 80 -7.44 7.46 0.33
N GLY A 81 -6.60 7.50 -0.72
CA GLY A 81 -5.47 8.42 -0.64
C GLY A 81 -4.63 8.69 -1.88
N CYS A 82 -4.76 7.95 -2.98
CA CYS A 82 -3.94 8.26 -4.16
C CYS A 82 -4.34 9.61 -4.77
N PRO A 83 -3.38 10.44 -5.19
CA PRO A 83 -3.69 11.73 -5.81
C PRO A 83 -4.55 11.54 -7.06
N MET A 84 -5.52 12.44 -7.27
CA MET A 84 -6.62 12.31 -8.25
C MET A 84 -6.17 12.02 -9.71
N ASN A 85 -4.93 12.31 -10.07
CA ASN A 85 -4.37 12.02 -11.40
C ASN A 85 -4.04 10.54 -11.64
N TYR A 86 -3.98 9.71 -10.59
CA TYR A 86 -3.79 8.26 -10.70
C TYR A 86 -5.09 7.47 -10.77
N ALA A 87 -6.24 8.14 -10.66
CA ALA A 87 -7.58 7.54 -10.61
C ALA A 87 -7.78 6.49 -9.50
N SER A 88 -6.76 6.18 -8.68
CA SER A 88 -6.90 5.10 -7.70
C SER A 88 -7.61 5.57 -6.44
N TRP A 89 -8.69 4.89 -6.04
CA TRP A 89 -9.54 5.35 -4.94
C TRP A 89 -9.29 4.62 -3.63
N ALA A 90 -8.75 3.40 -3.67
CA ALA A 90 -8.44 2.62 -2.47
C ALA A 90 -7.01 2.09 -2.53
N MET A 91 -6.40 1.95 -1.35
CA MET A 91 -5.11 1.34 -1.12
C MET A 91 -5.31 0.21 -0.13
N GLU A 92 -4.92 -0.99 -0.54
CA GLU A 92 -4.90 -2.14 0.33
C GLU A 92 -4.05 -1.87 1.58
N ILE A 93 -4.59 -2.30 2.72
CA ILE A 93 -3.93 -2.21 4.03
C ILE A 93 -3.88 -3.61 4.61
N ALA A 94 -2.71 -3.98 5.11
CA ALA A 94 -2.52 -5.16 5.92
C ALA A 94 -1.91 -4.78 7.27
N ASP A 95 -2.41 -5.41 8.33
CA ASP A 95 -1.80 -5.31 9.65
C ASP A 95 -0.61 -6.26 9.74
N ILE A 96 0.44 -5.82 10.42
CA ILE A 96 1.51 -6.72 10.87
C ILE A 96 1.07 -7.28 12.23
N ASP A 97 1.07 -8.61 12.41
CA ASP A 97 0.70 -9.27 13.68
C ASP A 97 1.81 -9.12 14.73
N ALA A 98 2.08 -7.88 15.11
CA ALA A 98 2.97 -7.47 16.16
C ALA A 98 2.45 -6.18 16.78
N SER A 99 2.58 -6.03 18.09
CA SER A 99 2.25 -4.75 18.73
C SER A 99 3.20 -3.63 18.29
N LYS A 100 4.41 -4.00 17.83
CA LYS A 100 5.48 -3.07 17.48
C LYS A 100 6.47 -3.73 16.51
N VAL A 101 7.00 -2.93 15.59
CA VAL A 101 8.13 -3.28 14.71
C VAL A 101 9.30 -2.34 15.03
N GLU A 102 10.49 -2.94 15.21
CA GLU A 102 11.75 -2.22 15.42
C GLU A 102 12.68 -2.44 14.22
N ILE A 103 13.16 -1.36 13.62
CA ILE A 103 14.09 -1.38 12.49
C ILE A 103 15.25 -0.44 12.83
N GLY A 104 16.36 -0.98 13.33
CA GLY A 104 17.45 -0.17 13.89
C GLY A 104 16.96 0.67 15.07
N GLU A 105 17.07 2.00 14.98
CA GLU A 105 16.54 2.93 15.99
C GLU A 105 15.06 3.30 15.78
N LEU A 106 14.46 2.84 14.67
CA LEU A 106 13.06 3.10 14.36
C LEU A 106 12.14 2.18 15.15
N SER A 107 11.08 2.75 15.71
CA SER A 107 10.06 2.03 16.47
C SER A 107 8.68 2.46 15.99
N ILE A 108 7.90 1.52 15.46
CA ILE A 108 6.53 1.75 14.99
C ILE A 108 5.58 0.88 15.81
N GLU A 109 4.71 1.52 16.59
CA GLU A 109 3.62 0.85 17.31
C GLU A 109 2.45 0.57 16.36
N GLU A 110 1.77 -0.56 16.58
CA GLU A 110 0.65 -1.05 15.75
C GLU A 110 0.95 -0.88 14.24
N PRO A 111 2.03 -1.50 13.73
CA PRO A 111 2.50 -1.25 12.38
C PRO A 111 1.56 -1.85 11.33
N ILE A 112 1.35 -1.09 10.27
CA ILE A 112 0.59 -1.50 9.09
C ILE A 112 1.43 -1.36 7.83
N ILE A 113 1.15 -2.21 6.86
CA ILE A 113 1.65 -2.14 5.49
C ILE A 113 0.52 -1.61 4.61
N VAL A 114 0.82 -0.57 3.82
CA VAL A 114 -0.14 0.07 2.91
C VAL A 114 0.39 -0.01 1.49
N ALA A 115 -0.45 -0.43 0.55
CA ALA A 115 -0.12 -0.38 -0.87
C ALA A 115 0.07 1.08 -1.29
N GLY A 116 1.25 1.38 -1.83
CA GLY A 116 1.60 2.70 -2.31
C GLY A 116 0.96 3.01 -3.65
N CYS A 117 0.69 4.29 -3.86
CA CYS A 117 0.14 4.81 -5.12
C CYS A 117 1.25 5.00 -6.15
N GLY A 118 1.88 3.88 -6.54
CA GLY A 118 3.09 3.81 -7.37
C GLY A 118 3.20 4.95 -8.36
N GLY A 119 4.18 5.82 -8.17
CA GLY A 119 4.49 6.96 -9.04
C GLY A 119 5.11 6.51 -10.37
N GLY A 120 4.46 5.66 -11.16
CA GLY A 120 4.91 5.24 -12.49
C GLY A 120 6.26 4.50 -12.57
N GLN A 121 6.93 4.21 -11.45
CA GLN A 121 8.29 3.64 -11.40
C GLN A 121 8.39 2.27 -10.69
N GLY A 122 7.27 1.67 -10.28
CA GLY A 122 7.24 0.36 -9.63
C GLY A 122 6.11 0.26 -8.61
N SER A 123 6.03 -0.89 -7.97
CA SER A 123 5.10 -1.14 -6.88
C SER A 123 5.70 -0.52 -5.62
N GLU A 124 4.97 0.41 -5.03
CA GLU A 124 5.34 1.09 -3.80
C GLU A 124 4.62 0.41 -2.63
N VAL A 125 5.30 0.27 -1.51
CA VAL A 125 4.77 -0.29 -0.26
C VAL A 125 5.17 0.63 0.87
N VAL A 126 4.28 0.87 1.82
CA VAL A 126 4.53 1.80 2.91
C VAL A 126 4.35 1.13 4.26
N LEU A 127 5.38 1.20 5.09
CA LEU A 127 5.32 0.86 6.51
C LEU A 127 5.06 2.14 7.32
N ARG A 128 4.01 2.13 8.14
CA ARG A 128 3.68 3.22 9.05
C ARG A 128 2.91 2.70 10.26
N ALA A 129 2.76 3.54 11.28
CA ALA A 129 1.82 3.26 12.36
C ALA A 129 0.39 3.28 11.83
N ASN A 130 -0.46 2.43 12.44
CA ASN A 130 -1.90 2.44 12.21
C ASN A 130 -2.49 3.81 12.55
N GLY A 131 -3.53 4.20 11.81
CA GLY A 131 -4.20 5.48 11.96
C GLY A 131 -4.85 5.93 10.66
N ASP A 132 -5.39 7.15 10.65
CA ASP A 132 -6.06 7.68 9.47
C ASP A 132 -5.07 7.80 8.30
N VAL A 133 -5.44 7.17 7.18
CA VAL A 133 -4.76 7.35 5.90
C VAL A 133 -5.50 8.45 5.15
N ALA A 134 -4.93 9.66 5.17
CA ALA A 134 -5.62 10.86 4.75
C ALA A 134 -5.95 10.89 3.25
N SER A 135 -7.15 11.36 2.93
CA SER A 135 -7.61 11.54 1.56
C SER A 135 -6.78 12.58 0.79
N GLY A 136 -6.17 12.16 -0.32
CA GLY A 136 -5.72 13.07 -1.39
C GLY A 136 -4.22 13.33 -1.54
N GLY A 137 -3.33 12.65 -0.82
CA GLY A 137 -1.89 12.83 -1.05
C GLY A 137 -0.96 11.70 -0.60
N GLY A 138 -1.48 10.48 -0.55
CA GLY A 138 -0.68 9.26 -0.44
C GLY A 138 -0.62 8.63 0.96
N PRO A 139 -0.08 7.40 1.04
CA PRO A 139 -0.12 6.56 2.23
C PRO A 139 0.66 7.12 3.42
N CYS A 140 1.57 8.08 3.24
CA CYS A 140 2.34 8.66 4.36
C CYS A 140 1.71 9.91 5.00
N ILE A 141 0.64 10.47 4.45
CA ILE A 141 0.07 11.69 5.02
C ILE A 141 -0.50 11.41 6.41
N GLY A 142 -0.14 12.30 7.35
CA GLY A 142 -0.61 12.27 8.73
C GLY A 142 0.17 11.29 9.62
N ALA A 143 1.16 10.57 9.08
CA ALA A 143 2.04 9.71 9.87
C ALA A 143 3.25 10.50 10.38
N ASP A 144 3.57 10.34 11.67
CA ASP A 144 4.81 10.89 12.26
C ASP A 144 6.04 10.16 11.74
N VAL A 145 5.90 8.86 11.51
CA VAL A 145 6.90 7.97 10.92
C VAL A 145 6.31 7.29 9.70
N CYS A 146 7.06 7.28 8.59
CA CYS A 146 6.66 6.58 7.38
C CYS A 146 7.89 6.08 6.62
N VAL A 147 7.93 4.80 6.28
CA VAL A 147 8.99 4.23 5.44
C VAL A 147 8.37 3.75 4.13
N VAL A 148 8.84 4.31 3.02
CA VAL A 148 8.42 3.94 1.67
C VAL A 148 9.44 2.97 1.11
N PHE A 149 8.94 1.82 0.66
CA PHE A 149 9.70 0.81 -0.06
C PHE A 149 9.24 0.74 -1.51
N THR A 150 10.17 0.46 -2.42
CA THR A 150 9.87 0.25 -3.84
C THR A 150 10.44 -1.08 -4.30
N SER A 151 9.70 -1.77 -5.17
CA SER A 151 10.28 -2.88 -5.93
C SER A 151 11.33 -2.31 -6.89
N ARG A 152 12.53 -2.89 -6.94
CA ARG A 152 13.55 -2.50 -7.93
C ARG A 152 13.11 -2.98 -9.31
N LEU A 153 12.28 -2.22 -10.02
CA LEU A 153 12.28 -2.25 -11.47
C LEU A 153 13.50 -1.43 -11.91
N PHE A 154 14.60 -2.14 -12.16
CA PHE A 154 15.86 -1.57 -12.63
C PHE A 154 15.67 -0.36 -13.55
N GLY A 155 16.30 0.76 -13.17
CA GLY A 155 16.76 1.72 -14.15
C GLY A 155 17.65 1.00 -15.16
N MET A 156 17.15 0.90 -16.38
CA MET A 156 17.94 0.79 -17.61
C MET A 156 17.79 2.10 -18.38
#